data_AF-A0A931SGL9-F1
#
_entry.id   AF-A0A931SGL9-F1
#
_cell.length_a   1.000
_cell.length_b   1.000
_cell.length_c   1.000
_cell.angle_alpha   90.00
_cell.angle_beta   90.00
_cell.angle_gamma   90.00
#
_symmetry.space_group_name_H-M   'P 1'
#
loop_
_entity.id
_entity.type
_entity.pdbx_description
1 polymer ?
#
loop_
_entity_poly.entity_id
_entity_poly.type
_entity_poly.pdbx_seq_one_letter_code
_entity_poly.pdbx_strand_id
1 'polypeptide(L)'
;MISTALRDCGNRRSVKNAIMSETLAQRLAAALRTAGQAYAAGDQVAPCAVLWTDPERLWECVMPELHPMLPELFLLGPYVPEKRTGPALWLRCIEARVVEGAPAAGTTPMFYLPGISREKLRAAEDCPQELSALVELQYRGVMWLHVNGKEWTPYGFLVSKHGGLGLDVAKDQATLDALAGALPSLMAEPVSQLQGRRLDSEFFDGLVAPDATGLLLAWLSNPEARKQRLSDPEWKAFCQQCKTDFQFDPVKDGPLKAAKLLADRGNHWIKV
;
A
#
# COMPACT_ATOMS: atom_id res chain seq x y z
N MET A 1 -26.19 -32.72 -22.01
CA MET A 1 -26.20 -31.34 -21.45
C MET A 1 -25.69 -31.23 -20.00
N ILE A 2 -25.16 -32.29 -19.37
CA ILE A 2 -24.73 -32.27 -17.94
C ILE A 2 -23.20 -32.04 -17.78
N SER A 3 -22.40 -32.14 -18.84
CA SER A 3 -20.92 -32.06 -18.74
C SER A 3 -20.35 -30.65 -18.59
N THR A 4 -21.13 -29.58 -18.82
CA THR A 4 -20.63 -28.20 -18.78
C THR A 4 -20.70 -27.58 -17.38
N ALA A 5 -21.68 -27.98 -16.55
CA ALA A 5 -21.88 -27.40 -15.21
C ALA A 5 -20.85 -27.87 -14.16
N LEU A 6 -20.32 -29.09 -14.28
CA LEU A 6 -19.34 -29.65 -13.33
C LEU A 6 -17.92 -29.07 -13.54
N ARG A 7 -17.52 -28.80 -14.79
CA ARG A 7 -16.24 -28.13 -15.09
C ARG A 7 -16.22 -26.69 -14.56
N ASP A 8 -17.36 -26.01 -14.66
CA ASP A 8 -17.50 -24.61 -14.23
C ASP A 8 -17.47 -24.45 -12.71
N CYS A 9 -17.96 -25.46 -11.96
CA CYS A 9 -17.91 -25.46 -10.49
C CYS A 9 -16.49 -25.75 -9.95
N GLY A 10 -15.75 -26.68 -10.59
CA GLY A 10 -14.35 -26.97 -10.25
C GLY A 10 -13.42 -25.80 -10.55
N ASN A 11 -13.62 -25.12 -11.69
CA ASN A 11 -12.83 -23.95 -12.08
C ASN A 11 -13.12 -22.75 -11.16
N ARG A 12 -14.39 -22.49 -10.80
CA ARG A 12 -14.75 -21.43 -9.83
C ARG A 12 -14.22 -21.70 -8.43
N ARG A 13 -14.18 -22.95 -7.96
CA ARG A 13 -13.59 -23.30 -6.66
C ARG A 13 -12.05 -23.16 -6.68
N SER A 14 -11.40 -23.58 -7.77
CA SER A 14 -9.94 -23.43 -7.92
C SER A 14 -9.52 -21.97 -8.03
N VAL A 15 -10.26 -21.16 -8.80
CA VAL A 15 -10.02 -19.71 -8.93
C VAL A 15 -10.31 -18.99 -7.61
N LYS A 16 -11.39 -19.36 -6.90
CA LYS A 16 -11.64 -18.82 -5.54
C LYS A 16 -10.52 -19.20 -4.57
N ASN A 17 -10.03 -20.44 -4.59
CA ASN A 17 -8.94 -20.86 -3.70
C ASN A 17 -7.61 -20.17 -4.03
N ALA A 18 -7.31 -19.93 -5.32
CA ALA A 18 -6.14 -19.16 -5.73
C ALA A 18 -6.24 -17.69 -5.29
N ILE A 19 -7.42 -17.07 -5.45
CA ILE A 19 -7.72 -15.72 -4.96
C ILE A 19 -7.56 -15.62 -3.43
N MET A 20 -7.87 -16.68 -2.68
CA MET A 20 -7.75 -16.71 -1.22
C MET A 20 -6.30 -16.85 -0.74
N SER A 21 -5.37 -17.30 -1.60
CA SER A 21 -3.93 -17.36 -1.28
C SER A 21 -3.14 -16.14 -1.74
N GLU A 22 -3.75 -15.24 -2.51
CA GLU A 22 -3.06 -14.06 -3.03
C GLU A 22 -2.77 -13.04 -1.91
N THR A 23 -1.56 -12.49 -1.92
CA THR A 23 -1.17 -11.41 -1.00
C THR A 23 -1.78 -10.08 -1.43
N LEU A 24 -1.82 -9.11 -0.50
CA LEU A 24 -2.27 -7.75 -0.82
C LEU A 24 -1.48 -7.14 -2.00
N ALA A 25 -0.15 -7.33 -2.04
CA ALA A 25 0.69 -6.85 -3.14
C ALA A 25 0.27 -7.46 -4.49
N GLN A 26 -0.07 -8.76 -4.52
CA GLN A 26 -0.53 -9.42 -5.74
C GLN A 26 -1.87 -8.87 -6.22
N ARG A 27 -2.80 -8.58 -5.30
CA ARG A 27 -4.09 -7.96 -5.66
C ARG A 27 -3.92 -6.55 -6.19
N LEU A 28 -3.04 -5.77 -5.58
CA LEU A 28 -2.74 -4.41 -6.02
C LEU A 28 -2.10 -4.41 -7.42
N ALA A 29 -1.11 -5.27 -7.64
CA ALA A 29 -0.48 -5.49 -8.95
C ALA A 29 -1.51 -5.92 -10.00
N ALA A 30 -2.42 -6.85 -9.67
CA ALA A 30 -3.49 -7.28 -10.56
C ALA A 30 -4.47 -6.14 -10.89
N ALA A 31 -4.80 -5.28 -9.92
CA ALA A 31 -5.67 -4.13 -10.13
C ALA A 31 -5.06 -3.12 -11.12
N LEU A 32 -3.76 -2.82 -10.98
CA LEU A 32 -3.03 -1.94 -11.90
C LEU A 32 -2.96 -2.53 -13.31
N ARG A 33 -2.66 -3.83 -13.44
CA ARG A 33 -2.66 -4.53 -14.74
C ARG A 33 -4.04 -4.53 -15.39
N THR A 34 -5.08 -4.76 -14.60
CA THR A 34 -6.47 -4.69 -15.06
C THR A 34 -6.79 -3.31 -15.60
N ALA A 35 -6.35 -2.23 -14.94
CA ALA A 35 -6.55 -0.88 -15.43
C ALA A 35 -5.91 -0.66 -16.81
N GLY A 36 -4.68 -1.15 -17.02
CA GLY A 36 -4.00 -1.08 -18.32
C GLY A 36 -4.65 -1.92 -19.44
N GLN A 37 -5.55 -2.84 -19.10
CA GLN A 37 -6.26 -3.70 -20.05
C GLN A 37 -7.74 -3.33 -20.21
N ALA A 38 -8.27 -2.46 -19.35
CA ALA A 38 -9.67 -2.06 -19.35
C ALA A 38 -9.94 -1.00 -20.43
N TYR A 39 -10.14 -1.46 -21.67
CA TYR A 39 -10.58 -0.62 -22.79
C TYR A 39 -11.57 -1.37 -23.69
N ALA A 40 -12.44 -0.63 -24.37
CA ALA A 40 -13.40 -1.22 -25.31
C ALA A 40 -12.72 -1.49 -26.66
N ALA A 41 -12.22 -2.72 -26.84
CA ALA A 41 -11.63 -3.15 -28.11
C ALA A 41 -12.68 -3.05 -29.24
N GLY A 42 -12.44 -2.13 -30.18
CA GLY A 42 -13.36 -1.80 -31.28
C GLY A 42 -13.71 -0.31 -31.34
N ASP A 43 -13.80 0.34 -30.17
CA ASP A 43 -14.11 1.77 -30.05
C ASP A 43 -12.90 2.60 -29.57
N GLN A 44 -11.98 1.95 -28.83
CA GLN A 44 -10.83 2.60 -28.21
C GLN A 44 -9.52 1.91 -28.60
N VAL A 45 -8.45 2.72 -28.64
CA VAL A 45 -7.07 2.23 -28.69
C VAL A 45 -6.64 1.83 -27.28
N ALA A 46 -5.87 0.75 -27.16
CA ALA A 46 -5.31 0.31 -25.88
C ALA A 46 -4.51 1.43 -25.21
N PRO A 47 -4.62 1.62 -23.88
CA PRO A 47 -3.92 2.70 -23.20
C PRO A 47 -2.41 2.48 -23.28
N CYS A 48 -1.68 3.56 -23.58
CA CYS A 48 -0.24 3.51 -23.75
C CYS A 48 0.55 3.45 -22.42
N ALA A 49 -0.06 3.88 -21.32
CA ALA A 49 0.48 3.82 -19.97
C ALA A 49 -0.65 3.81 -18.93
N VAL A 50 -0.37 3.25 -17.75
CA VAL A 50 -1.21 3.41 -16.55
C VAL A 50 -0.58 4.51 -15.68
N LEU A 51 -1.36 5.53 -15.34
CA LEU A 51 -0.94 6.63 -14.46
C LEU A 51 -1.49 6.40 -13.05
N TRP A 52 -0.61 6.20 -12.08
CA TRP A 52 -0.94 6.07 -10.67
C TRP A 52 -0.53 7.35 -9.93
N THR A 53 -1.48 8.28 -9.83
CA THR A 53 -1.34 9.52 -9.07
C THR A 53 -1.51 9.27 -7.57
N ASP A 54 -0.63 9.86 -6.76
CA ASP A 54 -0.65 9.75 -5.30
C ASP A 54 -0.27 11.10 -4.65
N PRO A 55 -1.23 12.03 -4.52
CA PRO A 55 -0.97 13.40 -4.05
C PRO A 55 -0.31 13.45 -2.66
N GLU A 56 -0.68 12.51 -1.81
CA GLU A 56 -0.29 12.44 -0.40
C GLU A 56 0.88 11.47 -0.16
N ARG A 57 1.39 10.83 -1.22
CA ARG A 57 2.51 9.88 -1.17
C ARG A 57 2.23 8.66 -0.27
N LEU A 58 0.96 8.29 -0.12
CA LEU A 58 0.52 7.24 0.80
C LEU A 58 1.01 5.85 0.40
N TRP A 59 1.32 5.63 -0.87
CA TRP A 59 1.81 4.35 -1.39
C TRP A 59 3.33 4.31 -1.55
N GLU A 60 4.04 5.43 -1.34
CA GLU A 60 5.47 5.53 -1.62
C GLU A 60 6.28 4.52 -0.82
N CYS A 61 5.84 4.23 0.41
CA CYS A 61 6.49 3.27 1.31
C CYS A 61 6.43 1.81 0.83
N VAL A 62 5.53 1.45 -0.10
CA VAL A 62 5.40 0.07 -0.62
C VAL A 62 6.00 -0.17 -2.00
N MET A 63 6.65 0.85 -2.56
CA MET A 63 7.34 0.70 -3.84
C MET A 63 8.45 -0.36 -3.81
N PRO A 64 9.25 -0.54 -2.72
CA PRO A 64 10.24 -1.60 -2.64
C PRO A 64 9.66 -3.02 -2.78
N GLU A 65 8.47 -3.27 -2.27
CA GLU A 65 7.74 -4.55 -2.33
C GLU A 65 7.14 -4.78 -3.72
N LEU A 66 6.64 -3.72 -4.35
CA LEU A 66 5.98 -3.80 -5.66
C LEU A 66 6.96 -3.90 -6.83
N HIS A 67 8.12 -3.25 -6.75
CA HIS A 67 9.11 -3.20 -7.83
C HIS A 67 9.57 -4.58 -8.34
N PRO A 68 9.89 -5.57 -7.48
CA PRO A 68 10.25 -6.91 -7.94
C PRO A 68 9.11 -7.64 -8.66
N MET A 69 7.86 -7.33 -8.30
CA MET A 69 6.66 -7.99 -8.81
C MET A 69 6.10 -7.35 -10.10
N LEU A 70 6.38 -6.06 -10.29
CA LEU A 70 5.93 -5.25 -11.41
C LEU A 70 7.15 -4.78 -12.21
N PRO A 71 7.70 -5.60 -13.13
CA PRO A 71 8.80 -5.18 -13.97
C PRO A 71 8.49 -3.95 -14.83
N GLU A 72 7.20 -3.73 -15.12
CA GLU A 72 6.64 -2.61 -15.87
C GLU A 72 6.33 -1.36 -15.03
N LEU A 73 6.65 -1.35 -13.73
CA LEU A 73 6.47 -0.18 -12.85
C LEU A 73 7.69 0.75 -12.86
N PHE A 74 7.44 2.02 -13.17
CA PHE A 74 8.43 3.09 -13.17
C PHE A 74 7.96 4.26 -12.31
N LEU A 75 8.92 4.95 -11.68
CA LEU A 75 8.64 5.98 -10.68
C LEU A 75 9.08 7.34 -11.20
N LEU A 76 8.25 8.36 -10.99
CA LEU A 76 8.65 9.74 -11.18
C LEU A 76 9.61 10.17 -10.06
N GLY A 77 10.78 10.68 -10.45
CA GLY A 77 11.79 11.15 -9.50
C GLY A 77 13.11 11.56 -10.16
N PRO A 78 14.22 11.62 -9.40
CA PRO A 78 15.56 11.80 -9.95
C PRO A 78 15.92 10.70 -10.96
N TYR A 79 16.77 11.02 -11.94
CA TYR A 79 17.20 10.06 -12.96
C TYR A 79 18.11 8.98 -12.35
N VAL A 80 17.54 7.80 -12.11
CA VAL A 80 18.20 6.59 -11.59
C VAL A 80 17.60 5.37 -12.33
N PRO A 81 17.92 5.18 -13.62
CA PRO A 81 17.25 4.20 -14.48
C PRO A 81 17.41 2.75 -13.99
N GLU A 82 18.48 2.42 -13.27
CA GLU A 82 18.72 1.10 -12.68
C GLU A 82 17.66 0.75 -11.61
N LYS A 83 17.06 1.77 -10.99
CA LYS A 83 15.95 1.63 -10.04
C LYS A 83 14.59 1.86 -10.70
N ARG A 84 14.55 2.01 -12.03
CA ARG A 84 13.36 2.39 -12.81
C ARG A 84 12.75 3.72 -12.34
N THR A 85 13.58 4.66 -11.91
CA THR A 85 13.16 5.99 -11.46
C THR A 85 13.73 7.06 -12.38
N GLY A 86 12.91 8.05 -12.74
CA GLY A 86 13.41 9.17 -13.52
C GLY A 86 12.40 10.29 -13.73
N PRO A 87 12.83 11.40 -14.36
CA PRO A 87 11.99 12.56 -14.59
C PRO A 87 10.89 12.25 -15.62
N ALA A 88 9.88 13.11 -15.69
CA ALA A 88 8.74 12.99 -16.61
C ALA A 88 9.15 12.73 -18.07
N LEU A 89 10.17 13.43 -18.56
CA LEU A 89 10.67 13.25 -19.91
C LEU A 89 11.21 11.84 -20.14
N TRP A 90 11.93 11.29 -19.15
CA TRP A 90 12.44 9.92 -19.23
C TRP A 90 11.30 8.90 -19.19
N LEU A 91 10.29 9.10 -18.33
CA LEU A 91 9.08 8.26 -18.33
C LEU A 91 8.35 8.31 -19.67
N ARG A 92 8.30 9.48 -20.33
CA ARG A 92 7.75 9.62 -21.67
C ARG A 92 8.55 8.83 -22.71
N CYS A 93 9.88 8.77 -22.56
CA CYS A 93 10.75 7.92 -23.38
C CYS A 93 10.55 6.42 -23.12
N ILE A 94 10.27 6.03 -21.87
CA ILE A 94 9.90 4.65 -21.50
C ILE A 94 8.60 4.23 -22.20
N GLU A 95 7.56 5.07 -22.19
CA GLU A 95 6.32 4.80 -22.94
C GLU A 95 6.59 4.66 -24.44
N ALA A 96 7.41 5.57 -25.00
CA ALA A 96 7.75 5.56 -26.41
C ALA A 96 8.71 4.42 -26.80
N ARG A 97 9.25 3.70 -25.80
CA ARG A 97 10.23 2.61 -25.96
C ARG A 97 11.49 3.02 -26.73
N VAL A 98 11.96 4.24 -26.49
CA VAL A 98 13.16 4.82 -27.13
C VAL A 98 14.40 4.84 -26.23
N VAL A 99 14.33 4.15 -25.10
CA VAL A 99 15.43 4.02 -24.12
C VAL A 99 15.56 2.58 -23.66
N GLU A 100 16.75 2.22 -23.20
CA GLU A 100 16.99 0.91 -22.60
C GLU A 100 16.14 0.71 -21.33
N GLY A 101 15.74 -0.54 -21.08
CA GLY A 101 14.91 -0.91 -19.93
C GLY A 101 13.40 -0.65 -20.11
N ALA A 102 12.97 -0.08 -21.25
CA ALA A 102 11.56 0.05 -21.56
C ALA A 102 10.87 -1.35 -21.71
N PRO A 103 9.61 -1.50 -21.27
CA PRO A 103 8.90 -2.77 -21.40
C PRO A 103 8.74 -3.20 -22.86
N ALA A 104 8.70 -4.51 -23.09
CA ALA A 104 8.46 -5.08 -24.42
C ALA A 104 7.14 -4.56 -25.04
N ALA A 105 7.05 -4.62 -26.36
CA ALA A 105 5.80 -4.31 -27.07
C ALA A 105 4.66 -5.21 -26.55
N GLY A 106 3.49 -4.61 -26.32
CA GLY A 106 2.34 -5.29 -25.72
C GLY A 106 2.28 -5.22 -24.19
N THR A 107 3.36 -4.83 -23.52
CA THR A 107 3.35 -4.54 -22.08
C THR A 107 3.13 -3.04 -21.85
N THR A 108 2.04 -2.69 -21.17
CA THR A 108 1.71 -1.31 -20.81
C THR A 108 2.52 -0.88 -19.58
N PRO A 109 3.41 0.14 -19.67
CA PRO A 109 4.11 0.66 -18.50
C PRO A 109 3.16 1.29 -17.48
N MET A 110 3.54 1.21 -16.21
CA MET A 110 2.84 1.84 -15.09
C MET A 110 3.74 2.94 -14.51
N PHE A 111 3.21 4.14 -14.38
CA PHE A 111 3.92 5.28 -13.82
C PHE A 111 3.34 5.65 -12.45
N TYR A 112 4.12 5.43 -11.40
CA TYR A 112 3.81 5.94 -10.06
C TYR A 112 4.28 7.39 -9.92
N LEU A 113 3.36 8.26 -9.56
CA LEU A 113 3.53 9.72 -9.57
C LEU A 113 3.32 10.27 -8.15
N PRO A 114 4.33 10.15 -7.26
CA PRO A 114 4.23 10.61 -5.88
C PRO A 114 4.12 12.14 -5.80
N GLY A 115 3.20 12.64 -4.99
CA GLY A 115 2.93 14.06 -4.82
C GLY A 115 2.18 14.71 -5.99
N ILE A 116 1.66 13.91 -6.94
CA ILE A 116 0.94 14.41 -8.11
C ILE A 116 -0.51 13.99 -8.02
N SER A 117 -1.42 14.97 -8.12
CA SER A 117 -2.86 14.73 -8.24
C SER A 117 -3.31 14.67 -9.70
N ARG A 118 -4.49 14.10 -9.90
CA ARG A 118 -5.20 14.17 -11.18
C ARG A 118 -5.37 15.60 -11.64
N GLU A 119 -5.83 16.48 -10.75
CA GLU A 119 -6.10 17.88 -11.08
C GLU A 119 -4.84 18.59 -11.56
N LYS A 120 -3.71 18.34 -10.90
CA LYS A 120 -2.41 18.89 -11.27
C LYS A 120 -1.95 18.45 -12.67
N LEU A 121 -2.25 17.22 -13.08
CA LEU A 121 -1.95 16.75 -14.44
C LEU A 121 -2.96 17.25 -15.49
N ARG A 122 -4.23 17.45 -15.11
CA ARG A 122 -5.29 17.92 -16.01
C ARG A 122 -5.18 19.41 -16.35
N ALA A 123 -4.72 20.23 -15.41
CA ALA A 123 -4.57 21.66 -15.60
C ALA A 123 -3.34 21.96 -16.48
N ALA A 124 -3.43 21.70 -17.80
CA ALA A 124 -2.30 21.80 -18.71
C ALA A 124 -1.60 23.16 -18.70
N GLU A 125 -2.36 24.25 -18.50
CA GLU A 125 -1.84 25.62 -18.45
C GLU A 125 -1.08 25.92 -17.15
N ASP A 126 -1.50 25.32 -16.03
CA ASP A 126 -0.91 25.49 -14.69
C ASP A 126 0.01 24.32 -14.29
N CYS A 127 0.20 23.35 -15.18
CA CYS A 127 1.00 22.16 -14.91
C CYS A 127 2.48 22.54 -14.87
N PRO A 128 3.23 22.17 -13.81
CA PRO A 128 4.66 22.45 -13.74
C PRO A 128 5.41 21.95 -14.97
N GLN A 129 6.37 22.73 -15.45
CA GLN A 129 7.12 22.42 -16.67
C GLN A 129 7.77 21.03 -16.60
N GLU A 130 8.21 20.62 -15.41
CA GLU A 130 8.82 19.32 -15.14
C GLU A 130 7.87 18.15 -15.36
N LEU A 131 6.55 18.37 -15.41
CA LEU A 131 5.52 17.35 -15.64
C LEU A 131 4.89 17.43 -17.03
N SER A 132 5.19 18.48 -17.80
CA SER A 132 4.59 18.76 -19.11
C SER A 132 4.63 17.56 -20.06
N ALA A 133 5.72 16.78 -20.04
CA ALA A 133 5.88 15.58 -20.86
C ALA A 133 4.85 14.47 -20.56
N LEU A 134 4.24 14.44 -19.37
CA LEU A 134 3.23 13.45 -18.99
C LEU A 134 1.79 13.94 -19.21
N VAL A 135 1.57 15.23 -19.45
CA VAL A 135 0.21 15.82 -19.55
C VAL A 135 -0.61 15.12 -20.64
N GLU A 136 -0.02 14.80 -21.79
CA GLU A 136 -0.76 14.14 -22.87
C GLU A 136 -1.23 12.73 -22.50
N LEU A 137 -0.51 12.03 -21.61
CA LEU A 137 -0.80 10.65 -21.23
C LEU A 137 -2.13 10.52 -20.50
N GLN A 138 -2.73 11.60 -20.01
CA GLN A 138 -4.09 11.58 -19.49
C GLN A 138 -5.14 11.23 -20.57
N TYR A 139 -4.81 11.44 -21.85
CA TYR A 139 -5.70 11.20 -22.99
C TYR A 139 -5.41 9.88 -23.70
N ARG A 140 -4.13 9.52 -23.84
CA ARG A 140 -3.71 8.26 -24.50
C ARG A 140 -3.46 7.11 -23.53
N GLY A 141 -3.27 7.41 -22.25
CA GLY A 141 -3.13 6.43 -21.18
C GLY A 141 -4.42 6.28 -20.40
N VAL A 142 -4.32 5.64 -19.23
CA VAL A 142 -5.43 5.50 -18.28
C VAL A 142 -4.98 5.91 -16.89
N MET A 143 -5.75 6.77 -16.23
CA MET A 143 -5.50 7.09 -14.82
C MET A 143 -6.15 6.02 -13.94
N TRP A 144 -5.36 5.41 -13.06
CA TRP A 144 -5.88 4.44 -12.10
C TRP A 144 -6.54 5.17 -10.93
N LEU A 145 -7.85 5.40 -11.07
CA LEU A 145 -8.68 6.14 -10.12
C LEU A 145 -9.80 5.26 -9.58
N HIS A 146 -10.33 5.63 -8.42
CA HIS A 146 -11.55 5.04 -7.91
C HIS A 146 -12.73 5.41 -8.83
N VAL A 147 -13.80 4.61 -8.84
CA VAL A 147 -15.00 4.83 -9.67
C VAL A 147 -15.72 6.18 -9.45
N ASN A 148 -15.38 6.88 -8.37
CA ASN A 148 -15.88 8.23 -8.06
C ASN A 148 -14.96 9.35 -8.62
N GLY A 149 -13.89 8.98 -9.33
CA GLY A 149 -12.92 9.88 -9.93
C GLY A 149 -11.80 10.37 -9.01
N LYS A 150 -11.75 9.92 -7.74
CA LYS A 150 -10.66 10.26 -6.80
C LYS A 150 -9.49 9.29 -6.90
N GLU A 151 -8.32 9.73 -6.45
CA GLU A 151 -7.12 8.91 -6.32
C GLU A 151 -7.33 7.79 -5.29
N TRP A 152 -6.75 6.62 -5.55
CA TRP A 152 -6.77 5.51 -4.61
C TRP A 152 -5.87 5.82 -3.42
N THR A 153 -6.43 5.78 -2.21
CA THR A 153 -5.66 5.71 -0.96
C THR A 153 -5.56 4.25 -0.49
N PRO A 154 -4.58 3.87 0.36
CA PRO A 154 -4.52 2.55 0.94
C PRO A 154 -5.83 2.14 1.61
N TYR A 155 -6.37 3.00 2.49
CA TYR A 155 -7.68 2.78 3.11
C TYR A 155 -8.79 2.57 2.06
N GLY A 156 -8.87 3.46 1.06
CA GLY A 156 -9.87 3.37 0.00
C GLY A 156 -9.80 2.05 -0.76
N PHE A 157 -8.59 1.58 -1.08
CA PHE A 157 -8.36 0.30 -1.76
C PHE A 157 -8.79 -0.90 -0.90
N LEU A 158 -8.52 -0.88 0.40
CA LEU A 158 -8.94 -1.96 1.30
C LEU A 158 -10.48 -2.04 1.41
N VAL A 159 -11.18 -0.92 1.58
CA VAL A 159 -12.63 -0.93 1.90
C VAL A 159 -13.55 -0.95 0.68
N SER A 160 -13.10 -0.45 -0.48
CA SER A 160 -13.99 -0.29 -1.63
C SER A 160 -14.41 -1.65 -2.20
N LYS A 161 -15.72 -1.81 -2.45
CA LYS A 161 -16.28 -2.97 -3.18
C LYS A 161 -16.20 -2.81 -4.70
N HIS A 162 -15.80 -1.64 -5.18
CA HIS A 162 -15.77 -1.27 -6.59
C HIS A 162 -14.32 -1.04 -7.02
N GLY A 163 -13.61 -2.13 -7.34
CA GLY A 163 -12.20 -2.11 -7.73
C GLY A 163 -11.20 -2.22 -6.56
N GLY A 164 -11.68 -2.23 -5.31
CA GLY A 164 -10.89 -2.53 -4.11
C GLY A 164 -11.14 -3.95 -3.58
N LEU A 165 -10.81 -4.17 -2.30
CA LEU A 165 -10.90 -5.48 -1.64
C LEU A 165 -12.18 -5.73 -0.83
N GLY A 166 -12.97 -4.69 -0.53
CA GLY A 166 -14.21 -4.82 0.22
C GLY A 166 -14.05 -5.31 1.66
N LEU A 167 -12.91 -5.03 2.29
CA LEU A 167 -12.59 -5.41 3.68
C LEU A 167 -13.31 -4.51 4.69
N ASP A 168 -13.52 -5.01 5.91
CA ASP A 168 -14.03 -4.22 7.04
C ASP A 168 -12.86 -3.55 7.76
N VAL A 169 -12.64 -2.26 7.48
CA VAL A 169 -11.57 -1.45 8.10
C VAL A 169 -12.21 -0.30 8.86
N ALA A 170 -11.77 -0.08 10.10
CA ALA A 170 -12.20 1.07 10.89
C ALA A 170 -11.66 2.39 10.28
N LYS A 171 -12.40 3.49 10.45
CA LYS A 171 -12.11 4.79 9.82
C LYS A 171 -11.64 5.86 10.82
N ASP A 172 -11.48 5.51 12.08
CA ASP A 172 -10.95 6.45 13.07
C ASP A 172 -9.47 6.78 12.79
N GLN A 173 -9.00 7.92 13.29
CA GLN A 173 -7.66 8.41 13.01
C GLN A 173 -6.57 7.46 13.47
N ALA A 174 -6.76 6.77 14.61
CA ALA A 174 -5.77 5.82 15.11
C ALA A 174 -5.60 4.64 14.15
N THR A 175 -6.70 4.12 13.60
CA THR A 175 -6.66 3.07 12.57
C THR A 175 -5.97 3.54 11.29
N LEU A 176 -6.23 4.77 10.83
CA LEU A 176 -5.59 5.31 9.61
C LEU A 176 -4.08 5.52 9.80
N ASP A 177 -3.66 6.01 10.97
CA ASP A 177 -2.25 6.21 11.32
C ASP A 177 -1.51 4.86 11.42
N ALA A 178 -2.13 3.87 12.08
CA ALA A 178 -1.58 2.52 12.19
C ALA A 178 -1.48 1.83 10.83
N LEU A 179 -2.51 1.97 9.98
CA LEU A 179 -2.48 1.45 8.60
C LEU A 179 -1.31 2.02 7.80
N ALA A 180 -1.04 3.32 7.89
CA ALA A 180 0.07 3.94 7.16
C ALA A 180 1.43 3.36 7.57
N GLY A 181 1.63 3.07 8.86
CA GLY A 181 2.84 2.43 9.36
C GLY A 181 2.95 0.94 9.03
N ALA A 182 1.81 0.23 9.01
CA ALA A 182 1.74 -1.20 8.77
C ALA A 182 1.74 -1.58 7.28
N LEU A 183 1.54 -0.62 6.38
CA LEU A 183 1.32 -0.87 4.95
C LEU A 183 2.40 -1.76 4.30
N PRO A 184 3.72 -1.59 4.56
CA PRO A 184 4.74 -2.48 4.03
C PRO A 184 4.59 -3.94 4.49
N SER A 185 4.29 -4.16 5.78
CA SER A 185 4.07 -5.51 6.31
C SER A 185 2.77 -6.10 5.75
N LEU A 186 1.72 -5.28 5.63
CA LEU A 186 0.42 -5.67 5.09
C LEU A 186 0.52 -6.15 3.63
N MET A 187 1.49 -5.68 2.83
CA MET A 187 1.68 -6.12 1.44
C MET A 187 1.92 -7.62 1.30
N ALA A 188 2.55 -8.24 2.30
CA ALA A 188 2.84 -9.67 2.33
C ALA A 188 1.65 -10.51 2.85
N GLU A 189 0.66 -9.89 3.50
CA GLU A 189 -0.45 -10.59 4.10
C GLU A 189 -1.39 -11.21 3.04
N PRO A 190 -1.73 -12.51 3.16
CA PRO A 190 -2.75 -13.13 2.33
C PRO A 190 -4.10 -12.48 2.57
N VAL A 191 -4.83 -12.14 1.49
CA VAL A 191 -6.11 -11.44 1.59
C VAL A 191 -7.15 -12.25 2.36
N SER A 192 -7.07 -13.59 2.34
CA SER A 192 -7.93 -14.45 3.16
C SER A 192 -7.79 -14.23 4.66
N GLN A 193 -6.61 -13.85 5.16
CA GLN A 193 -6.39 -13.56 6.57
C GLN A 193 -6.97 -12.22 7.01
N LEU A 194 -7.17 -11.31 6.04
CA LEU A 194 -7.77 -10.00 6.24
C LEU A 194 -9.31 -10.05 6.19
N GLN A 195 -9.88 -11.08 5.57
CA GLN A 195 -11.33 -11.22 5.39
C GLN A 195 -12.04 -11.77 6.63
N GLY A 196 -13.30 -11.36 6.81
CA GLY A 196 -14.17 -11.91 7.86
C GLY A 196 -13.89 -11.37 9.27
N ARG A 197 -13.01 -10.38 9.41
CA ARG A 197 -12.74 -9.66 10.66
C ARG A 197 -12.69 -8.15 10.40
N ARG A 198 -12.85 -7.38 11.47
CA ARG A 198 -12.61 -5.94 11.47
C ARG A 198 -11.11 -5.68 11.60
N LEU A 199 -10.57 -4.79 10.77
CA LEU A 199 -9.19 -4.31 10.81
C LEU A 199 -9.18 -2.90 11.42
N ASP A 200 -8.60 -2.76 12.60
CA ASP A 200 -8.49 -1.51 13.36
C ASP A 200 -7.02 -1.26 13.75
N SER A 201 -6.76 -0.23 14.55
CA SER A 201 -5.40 0.10 14.99
C SER A 201 -4.71 -1.07 15.68
N GLU A 202 -5.41 -1.84 16.52
CA GLU A 202 -4.82 -2.98 17.23
C GLU A 202 -4.33 -4.04 16.24
N PHE A 203 -5.13 -4.34 15.20
CA PHE A 203 -4.71 -5.25 14.14
C PHE A 203 -3.44 -4.76 13.42
N PHE A 204 -3.42 -3.50 12.97
CA PHE A 204 -2.29 -2.96 12.21
C PHE A 204 -1.03 -2.80 13.07
N ASP A 205 -1.17 -2.34 14.32
CA ASP A 205 -0.07 -2.24 15.26
C ASP A 205 0.51 -3.63 15.57
N GLY A 206 -0.33 -4.66 15.68
CA GLY A 206 0.10 -6.05 15.86
C GLY A 206 0.90 -6.61 14.69
N LEU A 207 0.69 -6.15 13.46
CA LEU A 207 1.53 -6.53 12.31
C LEU A 207 2.95 -5.96 12.41
N VAL A 208 3.09 -4.76 12.98
CA VAL A 208 4.37 -4.05 13.08
C VAL A 208 5.11 -4.40 14.37
N ALA A 209 4.38 -4.63 15.46
CA ALA A 209 4.89 -4.88 16.80
C ALA A 209 4.19 -6.10 17.43
N PRO A 210 4.50 -7.34 17.00
CA PRO A 210 3.71 -8.53 17.37
C PRO A 210 3.87 -9.00 18.82
N ASP A 211 4.95 -8.61 19.52
CA ASP A 211 5.22 -8.99 20.92
C ASP A 211 5.32 -7.77 21.82
N ALA A 212 4.18 -7.16 22.15
CA ALA A 212 4.10 -5.95 22.98
C ALA A 212 4.74 -6.15 24.38
N THR A 213 4.63 -7.36 24.96
CA THR A 213 5.19 -7.68 26.28
C THR A 213 6.70 -7.78 26.22
N GLY A 214 7.26 -8.56 25.30
CA GLY A 214 8.71 -8.64 25.11
C GLY A 214 9.31 -7.30 24.70
N LEU A 215 8.60 -6.52 23.88
CA LEU A 215 8.98 -5.15 23.52
C LEU A 215 9.07 -4.24 24.75
N LEU A 216 8.08 -4.30 25.65
CA LEU A 216 8.04 -3.52 26.88
C LEU A 216 9.19 -3.89 27.82
N LEU A 217 9.44 -5.19 28.04
CA LEU A 217 10.52 -5.67 28.90
C LEU A 217 11.91 -5.32 28.33
N ALA A 218 12.07 -5.45 27.00
CA ALA A 218 13.29 -5.03 26.32
C ALA A 218 13.50 -3.51 26.39
N TRP A 219 12.41 -2.73 26.30
CA TRP A 219 12.45 -1.29 26.46
C TRP A 219 12.84 -0.88 27.88
N LEU A 220 12.24 -1.50 28.91
CA LEU A 220 12.58 -1.25 30.33
C LEU A 220 14.06 -1.51 30.64
N SER A 221 14.69 -2.43 29.92
CA SER A 221 16.11 -2.74 30.10
C SER A 221 17.04 -1.64 29.60
N ASN A 222 16.69 -0.96 28.50
CA ASN A 222 17.43 0.17 27.95
C ASN A 222 16.53 1.04 27.04
N PRO A 223 15.81 2.02 27.61
CA PRO A 223 14.80 2.80 26.89
C PRO A 223 15.36 3.57 25.70
N GLU A 224 16.52 4.19 25.86
CA GLU A 224 17.18 5.04 24.87
C GLU A 224 17.67 4.19 23.70
N ALA A 225 18.39 3.10 23.98
CA ALA A 225 18.89 2.21 22.93
C ALA A 225 17.74 1.51 22.19
N ARG A 226 16.64 1.18 22.89
CA ARG A 226 15.49 0.55 22.24
C ARG A 226 14.79 1.51 21.28
N LYS A 227 14.55 2.76 21.70
CA LYS A 227 13.95 3.78 20.83
C LYS A 227 14.80 4.05 19.59
N GLN A 228 16.13 4.02 19.70
CA GLN A 228 17.03 4.22 18.56
C GLN A 228 17.05 3.04 17.58
N ARG A 229 16.67 1.84 18.02
CA ARG A 229 16.67 0.63 17.19
C ARG A 229 15.34 0.39 16.46
N LEU A 230 14.25 0.93 16.98
CA LEU A 230 12.93 0.84 16.37
C LEU A 230 12.80 1.93 15.31
N SER A 231 12.20 1.58 14.18
CA SER A 231 11.72 2.55 13.20
C SER A 231 10.57 3.38 13.78
N ASP A 232 10.30 4.54 13.18
CA ASP A 232 9.19 5.40 13.64
C ASP A 232 7.83 4.69 13.67
N PRO A 233 7.45 3.85 12.67
CA PRO A 233 6.23 3.05 12.74
C PRO A 233 6.22 2.05 13.90
N GLU A 234 7.30 1.30 14.10
CA GLU A 234 7.41 0.33 15.20
C GLU A 234 7.33 1.01 16.56
N TRP A 235 7.98 2.16 16.72
CA TRP A 235 7.92 2.93 17.96
C TRP A 235 6.50 3.44 18.26
N LYS A 236 5.79 3.93 17.22
CA LYS A 236 4.40 4.37 17.36
C LYS A 236 3.48 3.21 17.73
N ALA A 237 3.57 2.08 17.02
CA ALA A 237 2.80 0.88 17.30
C ALA A 237 3.04 0.39 18.73
N PHE A 238 4.30 0.31 19.16
CA PHE A 238 4.67 -0.03 20.54
C PHE A 238 4.03 0.91 21.57
N CYS A 239 4.09 2.23 21.35
CA CYS A 239 3.47 3.20 22.25
C CYS A 239 1.95 3.04 22.32
N GLN A 240 1.30 2.74 21.19
CA GLN A 240 -0.14 2.58 21.12
C GLN A 240 -0.61 1.27 21.78
N GLN A 241 0.13 0.18 21.59
CA GLN A 241 -0.08 -1.07 22.31
C GLN A 241 0.11 -0.88 23.82
N CYS A 242 1.12 -0.14 24.25
CA CYS A 242 1.30 0.14 25.69
C CYS A 242 0.09 0.85 26.32
N LYS A 243 -0.51 1.79 25.59
CA LYS A 243 -1.71 2.50 26.05
C LYS A 243 -2.93 1.58 26.13
N THR A 244 -3.06 0.68 25.16
CA THR A 244 -4.20 -0.23 25.03
C THR A 244 -4.10 -1.38 26.03
N ASP A 245 -2.96 -2.07 26.06
CA ASP A 245 -2.78 -3.31 26.80
C ASP A 245 -2.41 -3.05 28.27
N PHE A 246 -1.56 -2.04 28.51
CA PHE A 246 -0.97 -1.78 29.84
C PHE A 246 -1.47 -0.49 30.51
N GLN A 247 -2.34 0.28 29.84
CA GLN A 247 -2.80 1.61 30.27
C GLN A 247 -1.63 2.55 30.63
N PHE A 248 -0.55 2.47 29.84
CA PHE A 248 0.71 3.13 30.10
C PHE A 248 1.19 3.86 28.85
N ASP A 249 1.70 5.09 28.99
CA ASP A 249 2.27 5.85 27.87
C ASP A 249 3.79 5.95 28.02
N PRO A 250 4.59 5.19 27.23
CA PRO A 250 6.05 5.20 27.32
C PRO A 250 6.68 6.59 27.16
N VAL A 251 6.01 7.50 26.44
CA VAL A 251 6.49 8.86 26.18
C VAL A 251 6.20 9.78 27.36
N LYS A 252 5.00 9.69 27.96
CA LYS A 252 4.58 10.58 29.06
C LYS A 252 5.02 10.08 30.43
N ASP A 253 4.96 8.77 30.66
CA ASP A 253 5.11 8.16 31.96
C ASP A 253 6.55 7.73 32.25
N GLY A 254 7.29 7.35 31.21
CA GLY A 254 8.70 7.00 31.28
C GLY A 254 9.00 5.67 32.00
N PRO A 255 10.27 5.24 31.97
CA PRO A 255 10.67 3.89 32.39
C PRO A 255 10.53 3.63 33.89
N LEU A 256 10.71 4.65 34.74
CA LEU A 256 10.58 4.49 36.19
C LEU A 256 9.15 4.15 36.61
N LYS A 257 8.14 4.77 35.97
CA LYS A 257 6.73 4.46 36.24
C LYS A 257 6.36 3.07 35.75
N ALA A 258 6.84 2.66 34.58
CA ALA A 258 6.67 1.28 34.10
C ALA A 258 7.32 0.24 35.03
N ALA A 259 8.55 0.48 35.51
CA ALA A 259 9.23 -0.41 36.44
C ALA A 259 8.44 -0.58 37.75
N LYS A 260 7.82 0.51 38.25
CA LYS A 260 6.93 0.47 39.41
C LYS A 260 5.67 -0.36 39.13
N LEU A 261 4.99 -0.11 38.01
CA LEU A 261 3.79 -0.87 37.61
C LEU A 261 4.08 -2.37 37.45
N LEU A 262 5.26 -2.70 36.92
CA LEU A 262 5.74 -4.08 36.79
C LEU A 262 6.00 -4.73 38.16
N ALA A 263 6.62 -4.01 39.09
CA ALA A 263 6.89 -4.50 40.45
C ALA A 263 5.61 -4.70 41.26
N ASP A 264 4.65 -3.77 41.13
CA ASP A 264 3.36 -3.81 41.82
C ASP A 264 2.45 -4.95 41.29
N ARG A 265 2.73 -5.49 40.09
CA ARG A 265 1.95 -6.56 39.42
C ARG A 265 0.44 -6.34 39.44
N GLY A 266 0.01 -5.09 39.29
CA GLY A 266 -1.40 -4.72 39.33
C GLY A 266 -2.11 -4.86 37.98
N ASN A 267 -3.35 -5.35 37.98
CA ASN A 267 -4.27 -5.31 36.84
C ASN A 267 -3.67 -5.88 35.53
N HIS A 268 -3.53 -5.00 34.53
CA HIS A 268 -3.01 -5.27 33.19
C HIS A 268 -1.56 -5.78 33.17
N TRP A 269 -0.82 -5.60 34.26
CA TRP A 269 0.59 -5.99 34.39
C TRP A 269 0.78 -7.38 35.02
N ILE A 270 -0.29 -8.08 35.40
CA ILE A 270 -0.22 -9.42 36.02
C ILE A 270 0.39 -10.46 35.06
N LYS A 271 0.21 -10.27 33.75
CA LYS A 271 0.65 -11.19 32.70
C LYS A 271 1.99 -10.81 32.07
N VAL A 272 2.60 -9.72 32.54
CA VAL A 272 3.93 -9.23 32.13
C VAL A 272 4.99 -9.85 33.02
#